data_AF-A0A934HHG2-F1
#
_entry.id   AF-A0A934HHG2-F1
#
_cell.length_a   1.000
_cell.length_b   1.000
_cell.length_c   1.000
_cell.angle_alpha   90.00
_cell.angle_beta   90.00
_cell.angle_gamma   90.00
#
_symmetry.space_group_name_H-M   'P 1'
#
loop_
_entity.id
_entity.type
_entity.pdbx_description
1 polymer ?
#
loop_
_entity_poly.entity_id
_entity_poly.type
_entity_poly.pdbx_seq_one_letter_code
_entity_poly.pdbx_strand_id
1 'polypeptide(L)'
;MKQITTYLLKGASNLLLALAIFTACWIALAAYLHRDIFPYPWQVMPVFVEEMRGDLWDHTVISAHRVLSAITLAVLAATPIGLWLGQIRILNRIFSPLIALVHPIPKVVFLPVILVVMGIDETSKVFLIALI
;
A
#
# COMPACT_ATOMS: atom_id res chain seq x y z
N MET A 1 -25.72 -26.87 20.36
CA MET A 1 -24.40 -26.62 20.98
C MET A 1 -23.26 -27.44 20.37
N LYS A 2 -23.37 -28.77 20.19
CA LYS A 2 -22.28 -29.62 19.64
C LYS A 2 -21.77 -29.23 18.24
N GLN A 3 -22.64 -28.82 17.31
CA GLN A 3 -22.23 -28.46 15.93
C GLN A 3 -21.30 -27.23 15.87
N ILE A 4 -21.56 -26.18 16.65
CA ILE A 4 -20.75 -24.94 16.65
C ILE A 4 -19.32 -25.24 17.13
N THR A 5 -19.18 -26.07 18.16
CA THR A 5 -17.88 -26.50 18.68
C THR A 5 -17.11 -27.30 17.64
N THR A 6 -17.77 -28.16 16.86
CA THR A 6 -17.12 -28.92 15.78
C THR A 6 -16.62 -28.01 14.65
N TYR A 7 -17.37 -26.97 14.26
CA TYR A 7 -16.93 -26.01 13.24
C TYR A 7 -15.74 -25.17 13.73
N LEU A 8 -15.75 -24.73 14.98
CA LEU A 8 -14.64 -23.98 15.58
C LEU A 8 -13.36 -24.84 15.69
N LEU A 9 -13.49 -26.10 16.12
CA LEU A 9 -12.36 -27.04 16.21
C LEU A 9 -11.79 -27.38 14.83
N LYS A 10 -12.65 -27.57 13.83
CA LYS A 10 -12.22 -27.83 12.45
C LYS A 10 -11.55 -26.60 11.83
N GLY A 11 -12.05 -25.40 12.11
CA GLY A 11 -11.42 -24.12 11.74
C GLY A 11 -10.03 -23.95 12.36
N ALA A 12 -9.89 -24.21 13.66
CA ALA A 12 -8.61 -24.16 14.36
C ALA A 12 -7.61 -25.18 13.79
N SER A 13 -8.05 -26.41 13.49
CA SER A 13 -7.19 -27.43 12.88
C SER A 13 -6.70 -27.03 11.49
N ASN A 14 -7.55 -26.41 10.68
CA ASN A 14 -7.19 -25.92 9.34
C ASN A 14 -6.20 -24.75 9.42
N LEU A 15 -6.36 -23.85 10.39
CA LEU A 15 -5.42 -22.74 10.62
C LEU A 15 -4.04 -23.24 11.04
N LEU A 16 -3.97 -24.19 11.96
CA LEU A 16 -2.72 -24.81 12.38
C LEU A 16 -2.02 -25.53 11.22
N LEU A 17 -2.80 -26.26 10.40
CA LEU A 17 -2.28 -26.92 9.21
C LEU A 17 -1.75 -25.91 8.19
N ALA A 18 -2.49 -24.83 7.94
CA ALA A 18 -2.05 -23.76 7.05
C ALA A 18 -0.77 -23.08 7.56
N LEU A 19 -0.69 -22.79 8.86
CA LEU A 19 0.50 -22.18 9.47
C LEU A 19 1.71 -23.11 9.41
N ALA A 20 1.51 -24.40 9.66
CA ALA A 20 2.56 -25.41 9.56
C ALA A 20 3.08 -25.52 8.13
N ILE A 21 2.18 -25.59 7.13
CA ILE A 21 2.55 -25.61 5.71
C ILE A 21 3.29 -24.33 5.33
N PHE A 22 2.77 -23.16 5.72
CA PHE A 22 3.41 -21.87 5.44
C PHE A 22 4.84 -21.81 6.01
N THR A 23 5.01 -22.20 7.27
CA THR A 23 6.31 -22.19 7.95
C THR A 23 7.26 -23.20 7.32
N ALA A 24 6.78 -24.39 6.96
CA ALA A 24 7.59 -25.40 6.26
C ALA A 24 8.04 -24.91 4.88
N CYS A 25 7.14 -24.28 4.11
CA CYS A 25 7.46 -23.66 2.83
C CYS A 25 8.49 -22.53 2.98
N TRP A 26 8.36 -21.68 4.01
CA TRP A 26 9.34 -20.64 4.31
C TRP A 26 10.71 -21.25 4.59
N ILE A 27 10.80 -22.22 5.51
CA ILE A 27 12.07 -22.86 5.87
C ILE A 27 12.70 -23.54 4.65
N ALA A 28 11.91 -24.25 3.85
CA ALA A 28 12.39 -24.88 2.63
C ALA A 28 12.94 -23.86 1.63
N LEU A 29 12.26 -22.72 1.47
CA LEU A 29 12.70 -21.66 0.57
C LEU A 29 13.95 -20.93 1.09
N ALA A 30 14.02 -20.64 2.38
CA ALA A 30 15.20 -20.07 3.02
C ALA A 30 16.43 -20.98 2.87
N ALA A 31 16.22 -22.28 3.10
CA ALA A 31 17.24 -23.29 2.88
C ALA A 31 17.63 -23.40 1.40
N TYR A 32 16.70 -23.25 0.46
CA TYR A 32 17.01 -23.29 -0.97
C TYR A 32 17.81 -22.08 -1.45
N LEU A 33 17.43 -20.88 -1.01
CA LEU A 33 18.02 -19.62 -1.48
C LEU A 33 19.45 -19.41 -0.97
N HIS A 34 19.80 -19.88 0.24
CA HIS A 34 21.12 -19.69 0.85
C HIS A 34 21.61 -18.22 0.85
N ARG A 35 20.70 -17.25 0.99
CA ARG A 35 21.02 -15.83 1.03
C ARG A 35 20.48 -15.18 2.28
N ASP A 36 21.24 -14.23 2.82
CA ASP A 36 20.84 -13.42 3.99
C ASP A 36 19.60 -12.56 3.71
N ILE A 37 19.24 -12.32 2.45
CA ILE A 37 18.01 -11.61 2.08
C ILE A 37 16.73 -12.37 2.44
N PHE A 38 16.82 -13.67 2.76
CA PHE A 38 15.66 -14.48 3.13
C PHE A 38 15.96 -15.34 4.38
N PRO A 39 16.05 -14.72 5.56
CA PRO A 39 16.42 -15.38 6.80
C PRO A 39 15.33 -16.37 7.27
N TYR A 40 15.72 -17.26 8.17
CA TYR A 40 14.82 -18.25 8.75
C TYR A 40 13.78 -17.60 9.68
N PRO A 41 12.58 -18.21 9.85
CA PRO A 41 11.52 -17.65 10.68
C PRO A 41 11.97 -17.31 12.12
N TRP A 42 12.83 -18.13 12.73
CA TRP A 42 13.33 -17.89 14.09
C TRP A 42 14.30 -16.70 14.20
N GLN A 43 14.89 -16.25 13.10
CA GLN A 43 15.70 -15.03 13.05
C GLN A 43 14.82 -13.78 12.88
N VAL A 44 13.68 -13.92 12.18
CA VAL A 44 12.73 -12.82 11.93
C VAL A 44 11.84 -12.54 13.14
N MET A 45 11.37 -13.59 13.83
CA MET A 45 10.40 -13.43 14.92
C MET A 45 10.86 -12.49 16.07
N PRO A 46 12.11 -12.57 16.58
CA PRO A 46 12.57 -11.67 17.64
C PRO A 46 12.57 -10.20 17.18
N VAL A 47 13.11 -9.93 15.99
CA VAL A 47 13.15 -8.59 15.39
C VAL A 47 11.74 -8.06 15.16
N PHE A 48 10.84 -8.90 14.65
CA PHE A 48 9.45 -8.51 14.46
C PHE A 48 8.76 -8.13 15.78
N VAL A 49 8.95 -8.90 16.85
CA VAL A 49 8.37 -8.60 18.17
C VAL A 49 8.97 -7.33 18.78
N GLU A 50 10.27 -7.10 18.57
CA GLU A 50 10.95 -5.87 18.98
C GLU A 50 10.39 -4.65 18.25
N GLU A 51 10.33 -4.68 16.92
CA GLU A 51 9.77 -3.61 16.09
C GLU A 51 8.29 -3.38 16.37
N MET A 52 7.50 -4.44 16.61
CA MET A 52 6.09 -4.33 17.01
C MET A 52 5.89 -3.53 18.31
N ARG A 53 6.90 -3.47 19.18
CA ARG A 53 6.88 -2.66 20.41
C ARG A 53 7.60 -1.33 20.25
N GLY A 54 8.43 -1.20 19.22
CA GLY A 54 9.12 0.03 18.84
C GLY A 54 8.38 0.80 17.74
N ASP A 55 9.13 1.25 16.74
CA ASP A 55 8.70 2.29 15.80
C ASP A 55 7.77 1.77 14.67
N LEU A 56 7.47 0.46 14.62
CA LEU A 56 6.62 -0.12 13.57
C LEU A 56 5.26 0.58 13.50
N TRP A 57 4.67 0.90 14.66
CA TRP A 57 3.37 1.58 14.72
C TRP A 57 3.47 3.02 14.24
N ASP A 58 4.52 3.74 14.63
CA ASP A 58 4.74 5.12 14.21
C ASP A 58 4.92 5.21 12.70
N HIS A 59 5.72 4.33 12.11
CA HIS A 59 5.86 4.21 10.66
C HIS A 59 4.55 3.85 9.96
N THR A 60 3.78 2.94 10.55
CA THR A 60 2.46 2.55 10.02
C THR A 60 1.50 3.73 10.03
N VAL A 61 1.42 4.48 11.12
CA VAL A 61 0.57 5.67 11.27
C VAL A 61 0.98 6.76 10.29
N ILE A 62 2.28 7.04 10.15
CA ILE A 62 2.80 8.02 9.18
C ILE A 62 2.43 7.60 7.75
N SER A 63 2.62 6.32 7.40
CA SER A 63 2.25 5.81 6.09
C SER A 63 0.74 5.89 5.83
N ALA A 64 -0.08 5.53 6.82
CA ALA A 64 -1.53 5.62 6.73
C ALA A 64 -1.99 7.08 6.58
N HIS A 65 -1.43 8.00 7.37
CA HIS A 65 -1.70 9.42 7.30
C HIS A 65 -1.44 9.96 5.88
N ARG A 66 -0.27 9.64 5.29
CA ARG A 66 0.05 10.07 3.90
C ARG A 66 -1.02 9.66 2.90
N VAL A 67 -1.46 8.40 2.94
CA VAL A 67 -2.49 7.87 2.02
C VAL A 67 -3.84 8.55 2.26
N LEU A 68 -4.25 8.68 3.52
CA LEU A 68 -5.52 9.33 3.88
C LEU A 68 -5.55 10.81 3.46
N SER A 69 -4.45 11.55 3.70
CA SER A 69 -4.32 12.94 3.27
C SER A 69 -4.35 13.06 1.74
N ALA A 70 -3.65 12.18 1.03
CA ALA A 70 -3.60 12.18 -0.42
C ALA A 70 -4.98 11.89 -1.04
N ILE A 71 -5.70 10.88 -0.54
CA ILE A 71 -7.06 10.56 -0.98
C ILE A 71 -8.00 11.74 -0.70
N THR A 72 -7.91 12.34 0.49
CA THR A 72 -8.74 13.50 0.84
C THR A 72 -8.49 14.66 -0.13
N LEU A 73 -7.22 14.99 -0.39
CA LEU A 73 -6.85 16.03 -1.35
C LEU A 73 -7.33 15.71 -2.76
N ALA A 74 -7.11 14.49 -3.24
CA ALA A 74 -7.53 14.05 -4.56
C ALA A 74 -9.05 14.12 -4.73
N VAL A 75 -9.81 13.62 -3.76
CA VAL A 75 -11.28 13.66 -3.81
C VAL A 75 -11.79 15.09 -3.77
N LEU A 76 -11.28 15.94 -2.88
CA LEU A 76 -11.73 17.32 -2.74
C LEU A 76 -11.34 18.21 -3.92
N ALA A 77 -10.22 17.93 -4.60
CA ALA A 77 -9.77 18.71 -5.76
C ALA A 77 -10.24 18.11 -7.09
N ALA A 78 -9.93 16.85 -7.37
CA ALA A 78 -10.16 16.23 -8.67
C ALA A 78 -11.65 15.98 -8.95
N THR A 79 -12.46 15.65 -7.94
CA THR A 79 -13.91 15.43 -8.14
C THR A 79 -14.63 16.68 -8.64
N PRO A 80 -14.57 17.85 -7.96
CA PRO A 80 -15.25 19.05 -8.46
C PRO A 80 -14.68 19.52 -9.80
N ILE A 81 -13.36 19.45 -10.00
CA ILE A 81 -12.73 19.79 -11.28
C ILE A 81 -13.23 18.88 -12.40
N GLY A 82 -13.25 17.57 -12.18
CA GLY A 82 -13.72 16.57 -13.14
C GLY A 82 -15.20 16.73 -13.48
N LEU A 83 -16.05 16.97 -12.47
CA LEU A 83 -17.47 17.26 -12.67
C LEU A 83 -17.67 18.53 -13.49
N TRP A 84 -16.96 19.61 -13.16
CA TRP A 84 -17.07 20.88 -13.87
C TRP A 84 -16.59 20.77 -15.33
N LEU A 85 -15.47 20.09 -15.57
CA LEU A 85 -14.96 19.82 -16.91
C LEU A 85 -15.92 18.95 -17.73
N GLY A 86 -16.55 17.95 -17.11
CA GLY A 86 -17.50 17.06 -17.78
C GLY A 86 -18.82 17.73 -18.16
N GLN A 87 -19.25 18.75 -17.42
CA GLN A 87 -20.49 19.48 -17.70
C GLN A 87 -20.40 20.42 -18.91
N ILE A 88 -19.22 20.99 -19.18
CA ILE A 88 -19.03 21.98 -20.25
C ILE A 88 -18.45 21.32 -21.49
N ARG A 89 -19.25 21.20 -22.56
CA ARG A 89 -18.86 20.51 -23.82
C ARG A 89 -17.53 20.99 -24.41
N ILE A 90 -17.26 22.30 -24.36
CA ILE A 90 -16.02 22.90 -24.89
C ILE A 90 -14.81 22.50 -24.04
N LEU A 91 -14.92 22.61 -22.71
CA LEU A 91 -13.84 22.19 -21.80
C LEU A 91 -13.59 20.69 -21.93
N ASN A 92 -14.65 19.88 -21.93
CA ASN A 92 -14.51 18.44 -22.09
C ASN A 92 -13.77 18.08 -23.39
N ARG A 93 -14.08 18.73 -24.51
CA ARG A 93 -13.42 18.51 -25.80
C ARG A 93 -11.92 18.86 -25.78
N ILE A 94 -11.52 19.89 -25.02
CA ILE A 94 -10.13 20.34 -24.93
C ILE A 94 -9.34 19.48 -23.93
N PHE A 95 -9.91 19.19 -22.75
CA PHE A 95 -9.21 18.52 -21.66
C PHE A 95 -9.24 16.99 -21.75
N SER A 96 -10.29 16.39 -22.33
CA SER A 96 -10.37 14.93 -22.55
C SER A 96 -9.10 14.33 -23.19
N PRO A 97 -8.58 14.86 -24.33
CA PRO A 97 -7.37 14.29 -24.93
C PRO A 97 -6.12 14.48 -24.07
N LEU A 98 -6.01 15.58 -23.31
CA LEU A 98 -4.87 15.81 -22.40
C LEU A 98 -4.91 14.83 -21.22
N ILE A 99 -6.09 14.62 -20.63
CA ILE A 99 -6.29 13.65 -19.55
C ILE A 99 -5.99 12.23 -20.04
N ALA A 100 -6.48 11.88 -21.23
CA ALA A 100 -6.21 10.58 -21.85
C ALA A 100 -4.72 10.35 -22.14
N LEU A 101 -3.97 11.42 -22.44
CA LEU A 101 -2.52 11.36 -22.69
C LEU A 101 -1.72 11.18 -21.38
N VAL A 102 -2.13 11.82 -20.29
CA VAL A 102 -1.44 11.74 -19.00
C VAL A 102 -1.77 10.45 -18.24
N HIS A 103 -2.99 9.93 -18.37
CA HIS A 103 -3.44 8.73 -17.66
C HIS A 103 -2.45 7.53 -17.74
N PRO A 104 -1.95 7.12 -18.92
CA PRO A 104 -1.06 5.95 -19.03
C PRO A 104 0.34 6.20 -18.46
N ILE A 105 0.72 7.44 -18.18
CA ILE A 105 2.04 7.77 -17.65
C ILE A 105 2.11 7.28 -16.20
N PRO A 106 3.12 6.47 -15.83
CA PRO A 106 3.34 6.09 -14.43
C PRO A 106 3.61 7.34 -13.60
N LYS A 107 2.84 7.55 -12.53
CA LYS A 107 2.88 8.80 -11.76
C LYS A 107 4.24 9.04 -11.12
N VAL A 108 4.96 7.96 -10.79
CA VAL A 108 6.34 7.99 -10.28
C VAL A 108 7.32 8.72 -11.20
N VAL A 109 7.04 8.82 -12.51
CA VAL A 109 7.88 9.59 -13.45
C VAL A 109 7.90 11.08 -13.12
N PHE A 110 6.86 11.61 -12.46
CA PHE A 110 6.80 13.00 -12.04
C PHE A 110 7.59 13.29 -10.76
N LEU A 111 8.10 12.25 -10.06
CA LEU A 111 8.82 12.41 -8.79
C LEU A 111 9.96 13.44 -8.87
N PRO A 112 10.87 13.44 -9.86
CA PRO A 112 11.96 14.41 -9.91
C PRO A 112 11.46 15.86 -10.02
N VAL A 113 10.43 16.09 -10.83
CA VAL A 113 9.85 17.44 -11.03
C VAL A 113 9.18 17.91 -9.73
N ILE A 114 8.43 17.03 -9.07
CA ILE A 114 7.75 17.33 -7.82
C ILE A 114 8.77 17.65 -6.72
N LEU A 115 9.86 16.90 -6.62
CA LEU A 115 10.92 17.14 -5.64
C LEU A 115 11.65 18.48 -5.88
N VAL A 116 11.86 18.88 -7.15
CA VAL A 116 12.48 20.17 -7.46
C VAL A 116 11.56 21.34 -7.10
N VAL A 117 10.26 21.21 -7.35
CA VAL A 117 9.29 22.28 -7.11
C VAL A 117 8.87 22.39 -5.65
N MET A 118 8.64 21.25 -4.99
CA MET A 118 8.08 21.19 -3.63
C MET A 118 9.14 20.87 -2.56
N GLY A 119 10.36 20.51 -2.96
CA GLY A 119 11.41 20.07 -2.05
C GLY A 119 11.29 18.60 -1.64
N ILE A 120 12.26 18.13 -0.86
CA ILE A 120 12.31 16.77 -0.31
C ILE A 120 11.62 16.76 1.04
N ASP A 121 10.29 16.75 1.03
CA ASP A 121 9.47 16.78 2.24
C ASP A 121 8.24 15.85 2.13
N GLU A 122 7.54 15.63 3.24
CA GLU A 122 6.27 14.92 3.32
C GLU A 122 5.23 15.44 2.32
N THR A 123 5.20 16.76 2.11
CA THR A 123 4.28 17.41 1.16
C THR A 123 4.46 16.86 -0.26
N SER A 124 5.70 16.65 -0.70
CA SER A 124 6.02 16.12 -2.03
C SER A 124 5.52 14.68 -2.22
N LYS A 125 5.59 13.86 -1.16
CA LYS A 125 5.14 12.46 -1.16
C LYS A 125 3.62 12.38 -1.23
N VAL A 126 2.93 13.18 -0.40
CA VAL A 126 1.47 13.24 -0.38
C VAL A 126 0.94 13.74 -1.72
N PHE A 127 1.56 14.78 -2.31
CA PHE A 127 1.17 15.29 -3.62
C PHE A 127 1.33 14.24 -4.72
N LEU A 128 2.45 13.51 -4.73
CA LEU A 128 2.66 12.43 -5.69
C LEU A 128 1.61 11.31 -5.55
N ILE A 129 1.28 10.90 -4.33
CA ILE A 129 0.25 9.88 -4.07
C ILE A 129 -1.12 10.38 -4.53
N ALA A 130 -1.44 11.65 -4.33
CA ALA A 130 -2.72 12.24 -4.75
C ALA A 130 -2.93 12.25 -6.27
N LEU A 131 -1.85 12.07 -7.05
CA LEU A 131 -1.90 11.98 -8.52
C LEU A 131 -2.18 10.55 -9.02
N ILE A 132 -2.05 9.54 -8.16
CA ILE A 132 -2.26 8.11 -8.50
C ILE A 132 -3.74 7.83 -8.69
#